data_AF-A0A1J0LL69-F1
#
_entry.id   AF-A0A1J0LL69-F1
#
_cell.length_a   1.000
_cell.length_b   1.000
_cell.length_c   1.000
_cell.angle_alpha   90.00
_cell.angle_beta   90.00
_cell.angle_gamma   90.00
#
_symmetry.space_group_name_H-M   'P 1'
#
loop_
_entity.id
_entity.type
_entity.pdbx_description
1 polymer ?
#
loop_
_entity_poly.entity_id
_entity_poly.type
_entity_poly.pdbx_seq_one_letter_code
_entity_poly.pdbx_strand_id
1 'polypeptide(L)'
;MKRIISLILLIVIGNSVSAQVKRPKLVVGIIVDQMRYEYLDRYYDDFSNDGFKRLLNEGYNFRNTHFNYMPTFTAPGHSSVYTGTTPAVHGIVGNSWYNKSLKKKMYCTDDASVSGLGYSGKEGKMSPRNLKATTVTDELKLATNQKGKVIGVSIKDRGAILPAGHFADAAYWMSGSGNFLTSTYYMKSFPKWATQFNQSGKVQEYINKGWDLLKDPSAYNESIADNNPYEFIFKPKTTPTFPYNLKEVVAEGGIAKIQSTPYGNDLVLDFALEAMKNEKLGKDNITDFLAISFSSTDKVGHYFGPRSMEIQDTYLRLDLNIATLLKQLDKTVGKGEYVLFLTADHAGAENPNHLHSMKYDVKNLNSKEFTTKLKTYLNNSYGYDLLENYSNQNIFLNEDLIREKKLDYSAIVDDIKHFVQKEKFVKRAYTRKEILASSPTDYHLQMIERGYDPKQNGDLVILLDPAFMEYYPTGTTHGTTYSYDTHVPNIWYGWGIKKGHTSARKEITEIAPTLSQLIHISIPNGSHGTVLQEILD
;
A
#
# COMPACT_ATOMS: atom_id res chain seq x y z
N MET A 1 44.07 8.70 66.78
CA MET A 1 43.38 9.38 65.66
C MET A 1 44.04 9.01 64.33
N LYS A 2 43.70 7.86 63.72
CA LYS A 2 44.27 7.45 62.41
C LYS A 2 43.49 6.28 61.75
N ARG A 3 42.17 6.18 61.96
CA ARG A 3 41.37 5.03 61.49
C ARG A 3 39.95 5.32 60.96
N ILE A 4 39.55 6.57 60.70
CA ILE A 4 38.16 6.88 60.31
C ILE A 4 38.09 7.80 59.07
N ILE A 5 38.98 7.61 58.08
CA ILE A 5 38.90 8.38 56.82
C ILE A 5 38.88 7.47 55.57
N SER A 6 39.07 6.16 55.71
CA SER A 6 39.12 5.25 54.55
C SER A 6 37.81 4.51 54.24
N LEU A 7 36.71 4.76 54.97
CA LEU A 7 35.44 4.03 54.76
C LEU A 7 34.30 4.83 54.11
N ILE A 8 34.53 6.09 53.73
CA ILE A 8 33.52 6.92 53.03
C ILE A 8 33.82 7.07 51.53
N LEU A 9 34.94 6.51 51.04
CA LEU A 9 35.27 6.53 49.60
C LEU A 9 34.77 5.30 48.82
N LEU A 10 33.92 4.44 49.42
CA LEU A 10 33.51 3.17 48.81
C LEU A 10 32.01 3.03 48.49
N ILE A 11 31.21 4.10 48.62
CA ILE A 11 29.76 4.05 48.30
C ILE A 11 29.33 5.30 47.52
N VAL A 12 30.11 5.70 46.52
CA VAL A 12 29.60 6.51 45.39
C VAL A 12 30.31 6.05 44.12
N ILE A 13 30.32 4.74 43.84
CA ILE A 13 30.28 4.33 42.44
C ILE A 13 28.85 4.63 42.04
N GLY A 14 28.64 5.87 41.62
CA GLY A 14 27.40 6.29 41.00
C GLY A 14 27.08 5.27 39.93
N ASN A 15 25.98 4.56 40.13
CA ASN A 15 25.24 3.95 39.05
C ASN A 15 24.87 5.09 38.10
N SER A 16 25.81 5.49 37.25
CA SER A 16 25.54 6.10 35.97
C SER A 16 24.92 5.00 35.12
N VAL A 17 23.74 4.53 35.52
CA VAL A 17 22.76 4.00 34.58
C VAL A 17 22.45 5.21 33.74
N SER A 18 23.26 5.42 32.70
CA SER A 18 22.84 6.22 31.57
C SER A 18 21.48 5.63 31.22
N ALA A 19 20.43 6.42 31.41
CA ALA A 19 19.08 6.03 31.05
C ALA A 19 19.09 5.89 29.54
N GLN A 20 19.56 4.74 29.04
CA GLN A 20 19.60 4.43 27.64
C GLN A 20 18.15 4.44 27.20
N VAL A 21 17.87 5.32 26.24
CA VAL A 21 16.54 5.45 25.64
C VAL A 21 16.09 4.03 25.24
N LYS A 22 15.05 3.54 25.92
CA LYS A 22 14.53 2.20 25.65
C LYS A 22 13.88 2.23 24.27
N ARG A 23 14.15 1.20 23.47
CA ARG A 23 13.57 1.00 22.14
C ARG A 23 13.20 -0.46 21.98
N PRO A 24 12.23 -0.80 21.11
CA PRO A 24 12.02 -2.18 20.71
C PRO A 24 13.24 -2.70 19.94
N LYS A 25 13.47 -4.01 19.98
CA LYS A 25 14.48 -4.68 19.14
C LYS A 25 14.06 -4.73 17.69
N LEU A 26 12.76 -4.80 17.42
CA LEU A 26 12.21 -4.88 16.07
C LEU A 26 10.93 -4.04 15.96
N VAL A 27 10.84 -3.27 14.89
CA VAL A 27 9.59 -2.70 14.39
C VAL A 27 9.07 -3.58 13.25
N VAL A 28 7.78 -3.90 13.27
CA VAL A 28 7.11 -4.62 12.19
C VAL A 28 6.00 -3.75 11.62
N GLY A 29 6.16 -3.31 10.38
CA GLY A 29 5.12 -2.57 9.66
C GLY A 29 4.39 -3.50 8.70
N ILE A 30 3.08 -3.69 8.90
CA ILE A 30 2.24 -4.54 8.05
C ILE A 30 1.30 -3.66 7.23
N ILE A 31 1.38 -3.78 5.91
CA ILE A 31 0.36 -3.25 4.99
C ILE A 31 -0.41 -4.44 4.42
N VAL A 32 -1.73 -4.43 4.58
CA VAL A 32 -2.64 -5.33 3.86
C VAL A 32 -3.24 -4.55 2.69
N ASP A 33 -2.80 -4.86 1.48
CA ASP A 33 -3.12 -4.09 0.28
C ASP A 33 -4.63 -4.16 -0.01
N GLN A 34 -5.29 -3.03 -0.25
CA GLN A 34 -6.75 -2.93 -0.45
C GLN A 34 -7.62 -3.37 0.75
N MET A 35 -7.11 -3.31 1.99
CA MET A 35 -7.90 -3.68 3.16
C MET A 35 -8.85 -2.57 3.62
N ARG A 36 -10.15 -2.82 3.44
CA ARG A 36 -11.23 -2.02 4.06
C ARG A 36 -11.23 -2.25 5.56
N TYR A 37 -11.41 -1.20 6.36
CA TYR A 37 -11.59 -1.34 7.81
C TYR A 37 -12.69 -2.37 8.15
N GLU A 38 -13.80 -2.30 7.41
CA GLU A 38 -14.98 -3.16 7.59
C GLU A 38 -14.67 -4.66 7.59
N TYR A 39 -13.61 -5.13 6.92
CA TYR A 39 -13.28 -6.57 6.91
C TYR A 39 -12.93 -7.12 8.30
N LEU A 40 -12.46 -6.27 9.21
CA LEU A 40 -12.21 -6.65 10.60
C LEU A 40 -13.51 -7.01 11.34
N ASP A 41 -14.59 -6.30 11.03
CA ASP A 41 -15.91 -6.51 11.65
C ASP A 41 -16.69 -7.58 10.88
N ARG A 42 -16.68 -7.52 9.55
CA ARG A 42 -17.43 -8.41 8.67
C ARG A 42 -17.03 -9.87 8.86
N TYR A 43 -15.74 -10.16 8.97
CA TYR A 43 -15.23 -11.53 9.10
C TYR A 43 -14.82 -11.85 10.54
N TYR A 44 -15.19 -11.01 11.52
CA TYR A 44 -14.70 -11.10 12.89
C TYR A 44 -14.97 -12.49 13.49
N ASP A 45 -16.20 -12.97 13.40
CA ASP A 45 -16.60 -14.22 14.05
C ASP A 45 -15.86 -15.43 13.49
N ASP A 46 -15.40 -15.35 12.24
CA ASP A 46 -14.64 -16.39 11.58
C ASP A 46 -13.14 -16.39 11.84
N PHE A 47 -12.57 -15.28 12.29
CA PHE A 47 -11.13 -15.21 12.57
C PHE A 47 -10.74 -16.10 13.76
N SER A 48 -9.52 -16.62 13.70
CA SER A 48 -8.88 -17.28 14.85
C SER A 48 -8.61 -16.28 15.97
N ASN A 49 -8.41 -16.79 17.19
CA ASN A 49 -8.10 -15.94 18.35
C ASN A 49 -6.68 -15.36 18.29
N ASP A 50 -5.79 -15.94 17.49
CA ASP A 50 -4.36 -15.64 17.51
C ASP A 50 -3.90 -14.66 16.41
N GLY A 51 -4.76 -14.34 15.44
CA GLY A 51 -4.50 -13.43 14.33
C GLY A 51 -5.01 -12.01 14.56
N PHE A 52 -5.96 -11.54 13.75
CA PHE A 52 -6.56 -10.21 13.85
C PHE A 52 -7.23 -9.98 15.20
N LYS A 53 -7.94 -10.98 15.75
CA LYS A 53 -8.55 -10.88 17.09
C LYS A 53 -7.51 -10.56 18.16
N ARG A 54 -6.32 -11.15 18.09
CA ARG A 54 -5.23 -10.84 19.03
C ARG A 54 -4.82 -9.38 18.94
N LEU A 55 -4.57 -8.87 17.72
CA LEU A 55 -4.23 -7.46 17.51
C LEU A 55 -5.31 -6.51 18.03
N LEU A 56 -6.59 -6.82 17.77
CA LEU A 56 -7.73 -6.02 18.21
C LEU A 56 -7.94 -6.05 19.73
N ASN A 57 -7.75 -7.21 20.36
CA ASN A 57 -8.07 -7.43 21.76
C ASN A 57 -6.91 -7.10 22.71
N GLU A 58 -5.67 -7.09 22.22
CA GLU A 58 -4.47 -6.85 23.02
C GLU A 58 -3.73 -5.57 22.61
N GLY A 59 -4.07 -4.97 21.47
CA GLY A 59 -3.47 -3.74 20.95
C GLY A 59 -4.36 -2.50 21.07
N TYR A 60 -3.98 -1.46 20.32
CA TYR A 60 -4.73 -0.21 20.18
C TYR A 60 -5.34 -0.11 18.78
N ASN A 61 -6.66 -0.02 18.68
CA ASN A 61 -7.37 0.03 17.39
C ASN A 61 -7.95 1.43 17.08
N PHE A 62 -7.47 2.06 16.02
CA PHE A 62 -8.03 3.30 15.47
C PHE A 62 -9.12 2.97 14.43
N ARG A 63 -10.38 3.09 14.83
CA ARG A 63 -11.53 2.64 14.05
C ARG A 63 -11.90 3.55 12.87
N ASN A 64 -11.31 4.74 12.79
CA ASN A 64 -11.70 5.81 11.87
C ASN A 64 -10.46 6.47 11.23
N THR A 65 -9.57 5.65 10.65
CA THR A 65 -8.36 6.14 9.99
C THR A 65 -8.59 6.27 8.48
N HIS A 66 -8.23 7.41 7.90
CA HIS A 66 -8.45 7.71 6.50
C HIS A 66 -7.18 8.11 5.75
N PHE A 67 -7.23 7.94 4.43
CA PHE A 67 -6.36 8.67 3.51
C PHE A 67 -6.86 10.10 3.33
N ASN A 68 -5.93 11.07 3.37
CA ASN A 68 -6.20 12.50 3.26
C ASN A 68 -5.83 13.09 1.89
N TYR A 69 -5.62 12.25 0.87
CA TYR A 69 -5.30 12.67 -0.50
C TYR A 69 -5.98 11.78 -1.57
N MET A 70 -5.94 12.23 -2.82
CA MET A 70 -6.30 11.47 -4.02
C MET A 70 -5.17 11.58 -5.07
N PRO A 71 -4.73 10.47 -5.70
CA PRO A 71 -5.39 9.17 -5.73
C PRO A 71 -4.94 8.20 -4.63
N THR A 72 -5.89 7.43 -4.10
CA THR A 72 -5.66 6.35 -3.12
C THR A 72 -5.18 5.07 -3.82
N PHE A 73 -4.02 5.12 -4.47
CA PHE A 73 -3.39 3.97 -5.11
C PHE A 73 -2.26 3.38 -4.26
N THR A 74 -1.90 2.12 -4.55
CA THR A 74 -0.86 1.36 -3.82
C THR A 74 0.44 2.13 -3.56
N ALA A 75 1.11 2.67 -4.58
CA ALA A 75 2.40 3.34 -4.43
C ALA A 75 2.32 4.65 -3.62
N PRO A 76 1.38 5.58 -3.90
CA PRO A 76 1.07 6.68 -2.99
C PRO A 76 0.81 6.23 -1.55
N GLY A 77 -0.01 5.18 -1.38
CA GLY A 77 -0.41 4.60 -0.11
C GLY A 77 0.76 4.16 0.76
N HIS A 78 1.55 3.24 0.23
CA HIS A 78 2.76 2.74 0.89
C HIS A 78 3.74 3.89 1.22
N SER A 79 3.93 4.82 0.29
CA SER A 79 4.82 5.98 0.52
C SER A 79 4.31 6.83 1.68
N SER A 80 3.02 7.14 1.73
CA SER A 80 2.48 8.08 2.70
C SER A 80 2.47 7.52 4.12
N VAL A 81 2.18 6.22 4.28
CA VAL A 81 2.26 5.53 5.59
C VAL A 81 3.66 5.63 6.18
N TYR A 82 4.71 5.45 5.35
CA TYR A 82 6.09 5.39 5.82
C TYR A 82 6.83 6.74 5.82
N THR A 83 6.36 7.73 5.06
CA THR A 83 6.94 9.08 5.03
C THR A 83 6.19 10.07 5.93
N GLY A 84 4.95 9.77 6.30
CA GLY A 84 4.10 10.69 7.07
C GLY A 84 3.74 11.97 6.29
N THR A 85 3.72 11.90 4.96
CA THR A 85 3.36 13.00 4.07
C THR A 85 2.60 12.48 2.85
N THR A 86 2.24 13.35 1.91
CA THR A 86 1.34 13.03 0.79
C THR A 86 2.06 13.12 -0.57
N PRO A 87 1.43 12.70 -1.69
CA PRO A 87 2.08 12.68 -3.00
C PRO A 87 2.61 14.02 -3.49
N ALA A 88 1.99 15.14 -3.10
CA ALA A 88 2.48 16.49 -3.38
C ALA A 88 3.92 16.71 -2.86
N VAL A 89 4.32 16.01 -1.79
CA VAL A 89 5.62 16.17 -1.14
C VAL A 89 6.54 15.00 -1.46
N HIS A 90 6.12 13.76 -1.19
CA HIS A 90 6.98 12.59 -1.42
C HIS A 90 7.12 12.23 -2.91
N GLY A 91 6.32 12.83 -3.81
CA GLY A 91 6.50 12.80 -5.26
C GLY A 91 5.95 11.58 -5.99
N ILE A 92 5.36 10.62 -5.27
CA ILE A 92 4.78 9.39 -5.86
C ILE A 92 3.27 9.61 -6.08
N VAL A 93 2.91 10.12 -7.26
CA VAL A 93 1.54 10.55 -7.60
C VAL A 93 0.65 9.44 -8.19
N GLY A 94 1.16 8.21 -8.28
CA GLY A 94 0.41 7.04 -8.72
C GLY A 94 1.29 5.81 -8.92
N ASN A 95 0.67 4.66 -9.21
CA ASN A 95 1.39 3.42 -9.52
C ASN A 95 2.18 3.54 -10.83
N SER A 96 1.53 4.07 -11.85
CA SER A 96 2.12 4.58 -13.08
C SER A 96 1.41 5.89 -13.42
N TRP A 97 2.10 6.84 -14.02
CA TRP A 97 1.48 8.09 -14.46
C TRP A 97 2.15 8.58 -15.74
N TYR A 98 1.42 9.38 -16.52
CA TYR A 98 2.05 10.20 -17.55
C TYR A 98 2.69 11.40 -16.85
N ASN A 99 4.02 11.49 -16.86
CA ASN A 99 4.73 12.63 -16.28
C ASN A 99 4.73 13.77 -17.30
N LYS A 100 4.02 14.84 -16.97
CA LYS A 100 3.86 15.99 -17.84
C LYS A 100 5.18 16.64 -18.25
N SER A 101 6.08 16.91 -17.29
CA SER A 101 7.37 17.56 -17.59
C SER A 101 8.29 16.70 -18.46
N LEU A 102 8.23 15.37 -18.31
CA LEU A 102 9.06 14.43 -19.08
C LEU A 102 8.39 13.92 -20.35
N LYS A 103 7.11 14.26 -20.56
CA LYS A 103 6.24 13.78 -21.65
C LYS A 103 6.27 12.27 -21.88
N LYS A 104 6.34 11.49 -20.79
CA LYS A 104 6.40 10.02 -20.87
C LYS A 104 5.70 9.34 -19.72
N LYS A 105 5.29 8.09 -19.94
CA LYS A 105 4.81 7.22 -18.87
C LYS A 105 5.96 6.86 -17.93
N MET A 106 5.72 7.03 -16.64
CA MET A 106 6.59 6.65 -15.54
C MET A 106 5.93 5.52 -14.76
N TYR A 107 6.75 4.61 -14.22
CA TYR A 107 6.36 3.66 -13.19
C TYR A 107 7.05 4.04 -11.88
N CYS A 108 6.33 3.92 -10.75
CA CYS A 108 6.75 4.48 -9.46
C CYS A 108 8.16 4.09 -9.02
N THR A 109 8.58 2.84 -9.24
CA THR A 109 9.91 2.36 -8.83
C THR A 109 10.85 2.10 -10.00
N ASP A 110 10.49 2.45 -11.24
CA ASP A 110 11.33 2.15 -12.41
C ASP A 110 12.67 2.89 -12.34
N ASP A 111 13.75 2.14 -12.53
CA ASP A 111 15.11 2.64 -12.55
C ASP A 111 15.98 1.80 -13.48
N ALA A 112 16.15 2.31 -14.69
CA ALA A 112 16.98 1.65 -15.71
C ALA A 112 18.47 1.56 -15.34
N SER A 113 18.94 2.26 -14.30
CA SER A 113 20.34 2.26 -13.87
C SER A 113 20.72 1.06 -13.00
N VAL A 114 19.75 0.28 -12.52
CA VAL A 114 19.97 -0.91 -11.69
C VAL A 114 19.55 -2.19 -12.42
N SER A 115 20.01 -3.33 -11.93
CA SER A 115 19.70 -4.66 -12.48
C SER A 115 19.12 -5.58 -11.41
N GLY A 116 18.30 -6.54 -11.83
CA GLY A 116 17.73 -7.55 -10.93
C GLY A 116 18.77 -8.54 -10.41
N LEU A 117 18.62 -8.93 -9.15
CA LEU A 117 19.39 -9.98 -8.47
C LEU A 117 18.42 -11.05 -7.98
N GLY A 118 18.66 -12.32 -8.33
CA GLY A 118 17.74 -13.44 -8.08
C GLY A 118 16.79 -13.72 -9.25
N TYR A 119 16.60 -12.74 -10.15
CA TYR A 119 15.87 -12.91 -11.42
C TYR A 119 16.36 -11.88 -12.47
N SER A 120 16.62 -12.34 -13.69
CA SER A 120 17.11 -11.52 -14.80
C SER A 120 15.96 -11.05 -15.69
N GLY A 121 15.19 -10.06 -15.23
CA GLY A 121 14.05 -9.49 -15.96
C GLY A 121 13.90 -7.98 -15.74
N LYS A 122 12.96 -7.35 -16.48
CA LYS A 122 12.67 -5.90 -16.33
C LYS A 122 12.08 -5.59 -14.95
N GLU A 123 11.42 -6.56 -14.35
CA GLU A 123 10.91 -6.52 -12.97
C GLU A 123 12.01 -6.28 -11.94
N GLY A 124 13.28 -6.54 -12.28
CA GLY A 124 14.43 -6.27 -11.41
C GLY A 124 15.03 -4.87 -11.53
N LYS A 125 14.59 -4.06 -12.50
CA LYS A 125 15.10 -2.70 -12.73
C LYS A 125 14.34 -1.68 -11.89
N MET A 126 14.34 -1.91 -10.58
CA MET A 126 13.53 -1.14 -9.63
C MET A 126 14.37 -0.59 -8.47
N SER A 127 14.09 0.64 -8.05
CA SER A 127 14.72 1.32 -6.91
C SER A 127 13.76 2.36 -6.29
N PRO A 128 14.06 2.92 -5.10
CA PRO A 128 13.25 3.97 -4.49
C PRO A 128 13.52 5.36 -5.09
N ARG A 129 14.28 5.48 -6.20
CA ARG A 129 14.78 6.75 -6.76
C ARG A 129 13.75 7.86 -6.95
N ASN A 130 12.49 7.51 -7.23
CA ASN A 130 11.43 8.50 -7.45
C ASN A 130 10.78 8.99 -6.15
N LEU A 131 11.04 8.34 -5.01
CA LEU A 131 10.60 8.80 -3.70
C LEU A 131 11.46 10.01 -3.29
N LYS A 132 10.84 11.15 -2.99
CA LYS A 132 11.55 12.41 -2.70
C LYS A 132 11.79 12.62 -1.20
N ALA A 133 10.90 12.10 -0.36
CA ALA A 133 10.95 12.27 1.09
C ALA A 133 11.60 11.04 1.76
N THR A 134 12.32 11.24 2.85
CA THR A 134 12.77 10.12 3.68
C THR A 134 11.57 9.39 4.29
N THR A 135 11.80 8.15 4.65
CA THR A 135 10.85 7.27 5.35
C THR A 135 11.24 7.15 6.83
N VAL A 136 10.33 6.69 7.67
CA VAL A 136 10.64 6.35 9.09
C VAL A 136 11.70 5.26 9.19
N THR A 137 11.80 4.38 8.18
CA THR A 137 12.86 3.39 8.02
C THR A 137 14.21 4.03 7.67
N ASP A 138 14.25 5.05 6.81
CA ASP A 138 15.45 5.86 6.57
C ASP A 138 15.92 6.56 7.86
N GLU A 139 14.99 7.16 8.60
CA GLU A 139 15.31 7.83 9.87
C GLU A 139 15.82 6.85 10.93
N LEU A 140 15.35 5.59 10.93
CA LEU A 140 15.92 4.54 11.76
C LEU A 140 17.37 4.22 11.36
N LYS A 141 17.65 4.09 10.06
CA LYS A 141 19.02 3.88 9.56
C LYS A 141 19.93 5.03 9.97
N LEU A 142 19.47 6.27 9.88
CA LEU A 142 20.23 7.43 10.34
C LEU A 142 20.44 7.42 11.86
N ALA A 143 19.40 7.18 12.65
CA ALA A 143 19.47 7.20 14.11
C ALA A 143 20.33 6.07 14.71
N THR A 144 20.47 4.96 13.99
CA THR A 144 21.31 3.82 14.40
C THR A 144 22.71 3.86 13.79
N ASN A 145 23.05 4.92 13.05
CA ASN A 145 24.28 5.04 12.25
C ASN A 145 24.49 3.80 11.35
N GLN A 146 23.44 3.45 10.62
CA GLN A 146 23.33 2.34 9.66
C GLN A 146 23.44 0.93 10.28
N LYS A 147 23.47 0.81 11.61
CA LYS A 147 23.61 -0.51 12.28
C LYS A 147 22.30 -1.30 12.33
N GLY A 148 21.16 -0.63 12.53
CA GLY A 148 19.86 -1.29 12.48
C GLY A 148 19.56 -1.76 11.07
N LYS A 149 18.99 -2.94 10.91
CA LYS A 149 18.63 -3.52 9.62
C LYS A 149 17.23 -3.11 9.21
N VAL A 150 17.06 -2.78 7.94
CA VAL A 150 15.75 -2.50 7.33
C VAL A 150 15.53 -3.42 6.14
N ILE A 151 14.44 -4.18 6.18
CA ILE A 151 14.06 -5.12 5.11
C ILE A 151 12.59 -4.94 4.73
N GLY A 152 12.31 -4.74 3.45
CA GLY A 152 10.96 -4.77 2.87
C GLY A 152 10.67 -6.08 2.12
N VAL A 153 9.48 -6.66 2.28
CA VAL A 153 9.05 -7.89 1.58
C VAL A 153 7.61 -7.77 1.07
N SER A 154 7.39 -8.10 -0.20
CA SER A 154 6.06 -8.09 -0.82
C SER A 154 6.03 -8.97 -2.08
N ILE A 155 4.86 -9.26 -2.64
CA ILE A 155 4.77 -9.74 -4.03
C ILE A 155 4.89 -8.60 -5.06
N LYS A 156 4.69 -7.33 -4.64
CA LYS A 156 4.80 -6.13 -5.49
C LYS A 156 6.11 -5.40 -5.17
N ASP A 157 6.89 -5.02 -6.19
CA ASP A 157 8.09 -4.17 -6.04
C ASP A 157 7.82 -2.91 -5.19
N ARG A 158 6.84 -2.09 -5.55
CA ARG A 158 6.41 -0.88 -4.84
C ARG A 158 5.95 -1.14 -3.40
N GLY A 159 5.43 -2.34 -3.13
CA GLY A 159 5.02 -2.76 -1.79
C GLY A 159 6.18 -3.14 -0.87
N ALA A 160 7.34 -3.48 -1.44
CA ALA A 160 8.58 -3.74 -0.68
C ALA A 160 9.49 -2.51 -0.64
N ILE A 161 9.67 -1.83 -1.77
CA ILE A 161 10.66 -0.77 -1.98
C ILE A 161 10.28 0.52 -1.26
N LEU A 162 9.04 1.00 -1.41
CA LEU A 162 8.63 2.30 -0.88
C LEU A 162 8.56 2.31 0.65
N PRO A 163 8.10 1.24 1.33
CA PRO A 163 8.25 1.11 2.78
C PRO A 163 9.70 1.02 3.28
N ALA A 164 10.57 0.34 2.53
CA ALA A 164 11.96 0.15 2.94
C ALA A 164 12.77 1.44 2.88
N GLY A 165 12.43 2.35 1.94
CA GLY A 165 13.10 3.64 1.81
C GLY A 165 14.42 3.56 1.05
N HIS A 166 15.21 4.63 1.19
CA HIS A 166 16.46 4.84 0.46
C HIS A 166 17.64 4.08 1.05
N PHE A 167 17.66 3.90 2.37
CA PHE A 167 18.82 3.38 3.10
C PHE A 167 18.67 1.92 3.54
N ALA A 168 17.66 1.22 3.02
CA ALA A 168 17.40 -0.16 3.37
C ALA A 168 18.55 -1.10 3.03
N ASP A 169 18.75 -2.12 3.86
CA ASP A 169 19.68 -3.21 3.58
C ASP A 169 19.15 -4.09 2.44
N ALA A 170 17.81 -4.24 2.35
CA ALA A 170 17.17 -4.94 1.24
C ALA A 170 15.70 -4.57 1.06
N ALA A 171 15.23 -4.66 -0.18
CA ALA A 171 13.81 -4.86 -0.48
C ALA A 171 13.68 -6.08 -1.42
N TYR A 172 12.76 -6.98 -1.11
CA TYR A 172 12.52 -8.21 -1.87
C TYR A 172 11.10 -8.25 -2.43
N TRP A 173 10.99 -8.54 -3.72
CA TRP A 173 9.70 -8.70 -4.40
C TRP A 173 9.69 -9.87 -5.37
N MET A 174 8.49 -10.33 -5.74
CA MET A 174 8.31 -11.55 -6.51
C MET A 174 8.12 -11.27 -8.00
N SER A 175 8.93 -11.92 -8.85
CA SER A 175 8.79 -11.86 -10.32
C SER A 175 7.55 -12.62 -10.80
N GLY A 176 7.21 -12.44 -12.08
CA GLY A 176 6.19 -13.25 -12.75
C GLY A 176 6.54 -14.74 -12.85
N SER A 177 7.81 -15.12 -12.65
CA SER A 177 8.24 -16.53 -12.61
C SER A 177 8.09 -17.17 -11.23
N GLY A 178 7.65 -16.41 -10.22
CA GLY A 178 7.52 -16.86 -8.84
C GLY A 178 8.80 -16.76 -8.00
N ASN A 179 9.90 -16.27 -8.56
CA ASN A 179 11.13 -16.06 -7.80
C ASN A 179 11.07 -14.73 -7.06
N PHE A 180 11.48 -14.72 -5.79
CA PHE A 180 11.83 -13.47 -5.13
C PHE A 180 13.14 -12.92 -5.70
N LEU A 181 13.21 -11.62 -5.83
CA LEU A 181 14.36 -10.90 -6.33
C LEU A 181 14.57 -9.59 -5.55
N THR A 182 15.72 -8.97 -5.77
CA THR A 182 16.01 -7.58 -5.38
C THR A 182 16.73 -6.89 -6.53
N SER A 183 17.30 -5.70 -6.34
CA SER A 183 18.11 -5.03 -7.36
C SER A 183 19.51 -4.66 -6.85
N THR A 184 20.38 -4.30 -7.79
CA THR A 184 21.72 -3.80 -7.51
C THR A 184 21.73 -2.45 -6.76
N TYR A 185 20.56 -1.84 -6.52
CA TYR A 185 20.43 -0.70 -5.61
C TYR A 185 20.82 -1.08 -4.18
N TYR A 186 20.34 -2.24 -3.70
CA TYR A 186 20.47 -2.65 -2.30
C TYR A 186 21.77 -3.41 -2.02
N MET A 187 22.21 -4.24 -2.97
CA MET A 187 23.32 -5.15 -2.74
C MET A 187 24.02 -5.55 -4.04
N LYS A 188 25.22 -6.10 -3.92
CA LYS A 188 26.03 -6.54 -5.08
C LYS A 188 25.67 -7.94 -5.59
N SER A 189 25.15 -8.80 -4.72
CA SER A 189 24.84 -10.20 -5.03
C SER A 189 23.63 -10.67 -4.24
N PHE A 190 22.79 -11.51 -4.84
CA PHE A 190 21.63 -12.09 -4.17
C PHE A 190 22.07 -13.02 -3.01
N PRO A 191 21.44 -12.94 -1.82
CA PRO A 191 21.88 -13.74 -0.68
C PRO A 191 21.66 -15.24 -0.90
N LYS A 192 22.58 -16.06 -0.38
CA LYS A 192 22.50 -17.53 -0.51
C LYS A 192 21.20 -18.11 0.05
N TRP A 193 20.72 -17.60 1.19
CA TRP A 193 19.48 -18.07 1.80
C TRP A 193 18.26 -17.75 0.91
N ALA A 194 18.26 -16.61 0.23
CA ALA A 194 17.19 -16.22 -0.68
C ALA A 194 17.24 -17.04 -1.98
N THR A 195 18.44 -17.36 -2.49
CA THR A 195 18.60 -18.34 -3.57
C THR A 195 18.03 -19.70 -3.18
N GLN A 196 18.34 -20.19 -1.97
CA GLN A 196 17.80 -21.45 -1.45
C GLN A 196 16.28 -21.43 -1.32
N PHE A 197 15.69 -20.29 -0.90
CA PHE A 197 14.25 -20.13 -0.87
C PHE A 197 13.63 -20.28 -2.26
N ASN A 198 14.16 -19.58 -3.27
CA ASN A 198 13.66 -19.69 -4.65
C ASN A 198 13.78 -21.12 -5.20
N GLN A 199 14.78 -21.89 -4.75
CA GLN A 199 15.02 -23.28 -5.16
C GLN A 199 14.28 -24.32 -4.31
N SER A 200 13.56 -23.90 -3.26
CA SER A 200 12.93 -24.81 -2.30
C SER A 200 11.73 -25.58 -2.85
N GLY A 201 11.16 -25.15 -3.99
CA GLY A 201 9.94 -25.72 -4.55
C GLY A 201 8.64 -25.21 -3.90
N LYS A 202 8.71 -24.24 -2.98
CA LYS A 202 7.55 -23.67 -2.27
C LYS A 202 6.43 -23.17 -3.19
N VAL A 203 6.79 -22.46 -4.27
CA VAL A 203 5.81 -22.01 -5.28
C VAL A 203 5.07 -23.20 -5.88
N GLN A 204 5.78 -24.26 -6.26
CA GLN A 204 5.18 -25.46 -6.83
C GLN A 204 4.33 -26.23 -5.80
N GLU A 205 4.75 -26.24 -4.52
CA GLU A 205 3.97 -26.81 -3.43
C GLU A 205 2.58 -26.15 -3.35
N TYR A 206 2.50 -24.82 -3.37
CA TYR A 206 1.24 -24.09 -3.33
C TYR A 206 0.41 -24.25 -4.61
N ILE A 207 1.04 -24.27 -5.79
CA ILE A 207 0.34 -24.60 -7.05
C ILE A 207 -0.29 -26.00 -6.95
N ASN A 208 0.42 -26.97 -6.36
CA ASN A 208 -0.05 -28.34 -6.24
C ASN A 208 -1.20 -28.51 -5.24
N LYS A 209 -1.30 -27.62 -4.23
CA LYS A 209 -2.41 -27.63 -3.26
C LYS A 209 -3.76 -27.26 -3.89
N GLY A 210 -3.77 -26.54 -5.01
CA GLY A 210 -5.00 -25.93 -5.54
C GLY A 210 -5.54 -24.86 -4.59
N TRP A 211 -6.64 -24.21 -4.96
CA TRP A 211 -7.31 -23.25 -4.08
C TRP A 211 -8.77 -23.66 -3.90
N ASP A 212 -9.05 -24.14 -2.69
CA ASP A 212 -10.39 -24.49 -2.21
C ASP A 212 -10.69 -23.67 -0.95
N LEU A 213 -11.95 -23.63 -0.53
CA LEU A 213 -12.38 -22.94 0.67
C LEU A 213 -11.67 -23.50 1.90
N LEU A 214 -11.14 -22.61 2.74
CA LEU A 214 -10.49 -22.97 4.01
C LEU A 214 -11.50 -23.59 5.00
N LYS A 215 -12.74 -23.10 4.99
CA LYS A 215 -13.83 -23.55 5.86
C LYS A 215 -14.95 -24.19 5.03
N ASP A 216 -15.93 -24.75 5.74
CA ASP A 216 -17.18 -25.19 5.12
C ASP A 216 -17.87 -24.01 4.40
N PRO A 217 -18.49 -24.20 3.22
CA PRO A 217 -19.17 -23.14 2.48
C PRO A 217 -20.21 -22.36 3.29
N SER A 218 -20.84 -22.97 4.31
CA SER A 218 -21.80 -22.28 5.18
C SER A 218 -21.21 -21.16 6.02
N ALA A 219 -19.88 -21.16 6.22
CA ALA A 219 -19.15 -20.11 6.93
C ALA A 219 -18.83 -18.89 6.04
N TYR A 220 -19.27 -18.87 4.78
CA TYR A 220 -19.06 -17.76 3.85
C TYR A 220 -20.34 -16.95 3.63
N ASN A 221 -21.15 -16.81 4.68
CA ASN A 221 -22.47 -16.18 4.67
C ASN A 221 -22.41 -14.63 4.63
N GLU A 222 -21.23 -14.04 4.71
CA GLU A 222 -20.96 -12.61 4.51
C GLU A 222 -20.54 -12.27 3.06
N SER A 223 -20.44 -13.29 2.22
CA SER A 223 -20.20 -13.18 0.78
C SER A 223 -21.50 -13.33 -0.02
N ILE A 224 -21.51 -12.82 -1.25
CA ILE A 224 -22.57 -13.16 -2.22
C ILE A 224 -22.35 -14.58 -2.77
N ALA A 225 -23.32 -15.08 -3.52
CA ALA A 225 -23.22 -16.41 -4.13
C ALA A 225 -21.95 -16.55 -4.99
N ASP A 226 -21.27 -17.69 -4.85
CA ASP A 226 -20.03 -18.05 -5.55
C ASP A 226 -20.11 -17.71 -7.04
N ASN A 227 -21.10 -18.28 -7.75
CA ASN A 227 -21.31 -17.96 -9.16
C ASN A 227 -22.17 -16.70 -9.33
N ASN A 228 -21.54 -15.57 -9.62
CA ASN A 228 -22.21 -14.31 -9.90
C ASN A 228 -21.54 -13.53 -11.06
N PRO A 229 -22.22 -12.56 -11.67
CA PRO A 229 -21.73 -11.88 -12.88
C PRO A 229 -20.77 -10.71 -12.58
N TYR A 230 -20.43 -10.45 -11.32
CA TYR A 230 -19.60 -9.32 -10.91
C TYR A 230 -18.13 -9.69 -10.76
N GLU A 231 -17.77 -10.94 -11.04
CA GLU A 231 -16.45 -11.51 -10.81
C GLU A 231 -15.75 -11.91 -12.11
N PHE A 232 -14.43 -11.71 -12.15
CA PHE A 232 -13.63 -12.20 -13.25
C PHE A 232 -13.52 -13.72 -13.20
N ILE A 233 -13.70 -14.36 -14.36
CA ILE A 233 -13.46 -15.79 -14.50
C ILE A 233 -11.96 -16.08 -14.40
N PHE A 234 -11.58 -16.88 -13.40
CA PHE A 234 -10.21 -17.35 -13.25
C PHE A 234 -9.93 -18.51 -14.20
N LYS A 235 -9.53 -18.17 -15.42
CA LYS A 235 -9.25 -19.12 -16.51
C LYS A 235 -8.29 -20.24 -16.07
N PRO A 236 -8.48 -21.49 -16.55
CA PRO A 236 -9.34 -21.88 -17.67
C PRO A 236 -10.80 -22.24 -17.31
N LYS A 237 -11.26 -21.97 -16.08
CA LYS A 237 -12.67 -22.15 -15.74
C LYS A 237 -13.57 -21.29 -16.64
N THR A 238 -14.85 -21.62 -16.68
CA THR A 238 -15.90 -20.86 -17.36
C THR A 238 -16.81 -20.09 -16.40
N THR A 239 -16.65 -20.31 -15.10
CA THR A 239 -17.35 -19.61 -14.01
C THR A 239 -16.34 -19.18 -12.93
N PRO A 240 -16.60 -18.08 -12.21
CA PRO A 240 -15.82 -17.70 -11.02
C PRO A 240 -16.38 -18.49 -9.84
N THR A 241 -15.93 -19.75 -9.68
CA THR A 241 -16.43 -20.60 -8.59
C THR A 241 -15.32 -21.43 -8.00
N PHE A 242 -15.47 -21.82 -6.74
CA PHE A 242 -14.62 -22.83 -6.12
C PHE A 242 -14.95 -24.26 -6.62
N PRO A 243 -14.02 -25.22 -6.53
CA PRO A 243 -12.59 -25.03 -6.29
C PRO A 243 -11.81 -24.64 -7.55
N TYR A 244 -10.61 -24.08 -7.37
CA TYR A 244 -9.68 -23.69 -8.44
C TYR A 244 -8.48 -24.65 -8.53
N ASN A 245 -8.35 -25.34 -9.68
CA ASN A 245 -7.15 -26.11 -9.99
C ASN A 245 -6.00 -25.18 -10.42
N LEU A 246 -5.12 -24.83 -9.47
CA LEU A 246 -4.05 -23.88 -9.75
C LEU A 246 -3.01 -24.38 -10.74
N LYS A 247 -2.86 -25.70 -10.95
CA LYS A 247 -1.98 -26.22 -12.01
C LYS A 247 -2.47 -25.79 -13.38
N GLU A 248 -3.77 -25.89 -13.61
CA GLU A 248 -4.42 -25.48 -14.87
C GLU A 248 -4.41 -23.96 -15.03
N VAL A 249 -4.72 -23.22 -13.97
CA VAL A 249 -4.68 -21.76 -13.97
C VAL A 249 -3.28 -21.23 -14.31
N VAL A 250 -2.23 -21.83 -13.73
CA VAL A 250 -0.83 -21.46 -14.02
C VAL A 250 -0.42 -21.91 -15.42
N ALA A 251 -0.88 -23.08 -15.90
CA ALA A 251 -0.61 -23.51 -17.27
C ALA A 251 -1.20 -22.55 -18.31
N GLU A 252 -2.39 -22.00 -18.06
CA GLU A 252 -3.08 -21.04 -18.93
C GLU A 252 -2.53 -19.60 -18.78
N GLY A 253 -2.30 -19.15 -17.55
CA GLY A 253 -2.04 -17.74 -17.23
C GLY A 253 -0.62 -17.41 -16.76
N GLY A 254 0.25 -18.41 -16.64
CA GLY A 254 1.60 -18.30 -16.11
C GLY A 254 1.68 -18.34 -14.58
N ILE A 255 2.90 -18.55 -14.05
CA ILE A 255 3.17 -18.68 -12.60
C ILE A 255 2.71 -17.45 -11.82
N ALA A 256 2.79 -16.24 -12.41
CA ALA A 256 2.34 -14.99 -11.82
C ALA A 256 0.91 -15.04 -11.27
N LYS A 257 0.04 -15.94 -11.77
CA LYS A 257 -1.33 -16.13 -11.25
C LYS A 257 -1.39 -16.54 -9.80
N ILE A 258 -0.35 -17.17 -9.23
CA ILE A 258 -0.30 -17.48 -7.80
C ILE A 258 -0.32 -16.20 -6.93
N GLN A 259 0.13 -15.07 -7.47
CA GLN A 259 0.06 -13.78 -6.77
C GLN A 259 -1.39 -13.27 -6.64
N SER A 260 -2.32 -13.80 -7.43
CA SER A 260 -3.76 -13.49 -7.38
C SER A 260 -4.55 -14.54 -6.59
N THR A 261 -3.89 -15.24 -5.66
CA THR A 261 -4.50 -16.17 -4.71
C THR A 261 -3.95 -15.93 -3.31
N PRO A 262 -4.55 -16.50 -2.24
CA PRO A 262 -4.04 -16.37 -0.88
C PRO A 262 -2.57 -16.80 -0.73
N TYR A 263 -2.09 -17.71 -1.58
CA TYR A 263 -0.73 -18.23 -1.53
C TYR A 263 0.36 -17.20 -1.83
N GLY A 264 0.04 -16.08 -2.49
CA GLY A 264 0.98 -14.97 -2.60
C GLY A 264 1.31 -14.36 -1.23
N ASN A 265 0.34 -14.29 -0.30
CA ASN A 265 0.57 -13.86 1.07
C ASN A 265 1.35 -14.91 1.87
N ASP A 266 1.04 -16.20 1.68
CA ASP A 266 1.80 -17.29 2.32
C ASP A 266 3.28 -17.28 1.90
N LEU A 267 3.55 -17.07 0.61
CA LEU A 267 4.92 -16.93 0.08
C LEU A 267 5.66 -15.71 0.65
N VAL A 268 4.96 -14.58 0.82
CA VAL A 268 5.53 -13.37 1.47
C VAL A 268 5.87 -13.66 2.92
N LEU A 269 4.97 -14.31 3.68
CA LEU A 269 5.23 -14.66 5.06
C LEU A 269 6.43 -15.62 5.16
N ASP A 270 6.41 -16.72 4.42
CA ASP A 270 7.49 -17.71 4.40
C ASP A 270 8.85 -17.06 4.09
N PHE A 271 8.90 -16.17 3.11
CA PHE A 271 10.13 -15.43 2.76
C PHE A 271 10.55 -14.46 3.87
N ALA A 272 9.61 -13.71 4.45
CA ALA A 272 9.89 -12.78 5.54
C ALA A 272 10.42 -13.49 6.79
N LEU A 273 9.91 -14.70 7.11
CA LEU A 273 10.41 -15.49 8.23
C LEU A 273 11.84 -16.00 7.99
N GLU A 274 12.18 -16.40 6.77
CA GLU A 274 13.57 -16.74 6.42
C GLU A 274 14.48 -15.49 6.44
N ALA A 275 13.99 -14.33 6.00
CA ALA A 275 14.72 -13.07 6.11
C ALA A 275 15.02 -12.74 7.59
N MET A 276 14.02 -12.76 8.47
CA MET A 276 14.19 -12.52 9.91
C MET A 276 15.27 -13.42 10.52
N LYS A 277 15.20 -14.72 10.20
CA LYS A 277 16.12 -15.73 10.72
C LYS A 277 17.56 -15.52 10.21
N ASN A 278 17.75 -15.40 8.90
CA ASN A 278 19.07 -15.35 8.29
C ASN A 278 19.74 -13.98 8.45
N GLU A 279 18.94 -12.91 8.49
CA GLU A 279 19.41 -11.55 8.72
C GLU A 279 19.48 -11.18 10.21
N LYS A 280 19.04 -12.07 11.10
CA LYS A 280 19.09 -11.92 12.56
C LYS A 280 18.33 -10.68 13.05
N LEU A 281 17.17 -10.40 12.44
CA LEU A 281 16.35 -9.26 12.84
C LEU A 281 15.84 -9.41 14.28
N GLY A 282 15.98 -8.35 15.08
CA GLY A 282 15.54 -8.27 16.47
C GLY A 282 16.34 -9.16 17.43
N LYS A 283 17.59 -9.50 17.10
CA LYS A 283 18.45 -10.39 17.91
C LYS A 283 19.36 -9.68 18.90
N ASP A 284 19.60 -8.39 18.72
CA ASP A 284 20.35 -7.56 19.65
C ASP A 284 19.52 -6.34 20.09
N ASN A 285 20.15 -5.33 20.69
CA ASN A 285 19.47 -4.15 21.23
C ASN A 285 19.45 -2.97 20.23
N ILE A 286 19.90 -3.17 18.99
CA ILE A 286 19.79 -2.20 17.92
C ILE A 286 18.45 -2.45 17.24
N THR A 287 17.60 -1.43 17.21
CA THR A 287 16.28 -1.54 16.60
C THR A 287 16.41 -1.81 15.10
N ASP A 288 15.82 -2.92 14.66
CA ASP A 288 15.64 -3.27 13.27
C ASP A 288 14.21 -2.93 12.80
N PHE A 289 13.97 -2.97 11.48
CA PHE A 289 12.67 -2.79 10.87
C PHE A 289 12.39 -3.85 9.82
N LEU A 290 11.24 -4.51 9.93
CA LEU A 290 10.69 -5.39 8.92
C LEU A 290 9.37 -4.82 8.38
N ALA A 291 9.35 -4.42 7.10
CA ALA A 291 8.15 -3.98 6.40
C ALA A 291 7.60 -5.12 5.55
N ILE A 292 6.35 -5.52 5.79
CA ILE A 292 5.68 -6.61 5.09
C ILE A 292 4.43 -6.05 4.41
N SER A 293 4.31 -6.25 3.10
CA SER A 293 3.10 -5.94 2.35
C SER A 293 2.45 -7.22 1.82
N PHE A 294 1.31 -7.57 2.41
CA PHE A 294 0.44 -8.66 1.98
C PHE A 294 -0.45 -8.17 0.84
N SER A 295 0.00 -8.36 -0.39
CA SER A 295 -0.65 -7.75 -1.57
C SER A 295 -1.55 -8.67 -2.38
N SER A 296 -1.72 -9.93 -1.97
CA SER A 296 -2.68 -10.82 -2.64
C SER A 296 -4.12 -10.34 -2.46
N THR A 297 -4.44 -9.70 -1.33
CA THR A 297 -5.79 -9.15 -1.05
C THR A 297 -6.24 -8.17 -2.12
N ASP A 298 -5.37 -7.25 -2.56
CA ASP A 298 -5.66 -6.33 -3.67
C ASP A 298 -5.82 -7.06 -5.00
N LYS A 299 -4.94 -8.01 -5.31
CA LYS A 299 -5.05 -8.78 -6.55
C LYS A 299 -6.33 -9.62 -6.60
N VAL A 300 -6.70 -10.26 -5.50
CA VAL A 300 -7.97 -11.00 -5.38
C VAL A 300 -9.14 -10.01 -5.48
N GLY A 301 -9.07 -8.86 -4.82
CA GLY A 301 -10.14 -7.86 -4.86
C GLY A 301 -10.36 -7.28 -6.26
N HIS A 302 -9.28 -6.99 -7.01
CA HIS A 302 -9.38 -6.57 -8.41
C HIS A 302 -10.04 -7.61 -9.32
N TYR A 303 -9.91 -8.92 -9.00
CA TYR A 303 -10.52 -10.00 -9.76
C TYR A 303 -11.97 -10.27 -9.34
N PHE A 304 -12.25 -10.38 -8.05
CA PHE A 304 -13.52 -10.90 -7.56
C PHE A 304 -14.38 -9.84 -6.83
N GLY A 305 -13.80 -8.70 -6.47
CA GLY A 305 -14.51 -7.65 -5.76
C GLY A 305 -14.74 -7.95 -4.28
N PRO A 306 -15.22 -6.96 -3.51
CA PRO A 306 -15.17 -7.01 -2.04
C PRO A 306 -16.24 -7.90 -1.39
N ARG A 307 -17.12 -8.53 -2.18
CA ARG A 307 -18.24 -9.36 -1.69
C ARG A 307 -18.06 -10.84 -2.02
N SER A 308 -16.96 -11.22 -2.66
CA SER A 308 -16.74 -12.58 -3.13
C SER A 308 -16.29 -13.53 -2.02
N MET A 309 -16.57 -14.82 -2.20
CA MET A 309 -16.07 -15.88 -1.33
C MET A 309 -14.55 -15.94 -1.35
N GLU A 310 -13.92 -15.62 -2.49
CA GLU A 310 -12.47 -15.54 -2.65
C GLU A 310 -11.84 -14.50 -1.73
N ILE A 311 -12.46 -13.32 -1.60
CA ILE A 311 -11.96 -12.28 -0.72
C ILE A 311 -12.11 -12.71 0.74
N GLN A 312 -13.27 -13.24 1.13
CA GLN A 312 -13.46 -13.77 2.47
C GLN A 312 -12.42 -14.86 2.78
N ASP A 313 -12.25 -15.86 1.92
CA ASP A 313 -11.26 -16.93 2.08
C ASP A 313 -9.83 -16.40 2.21
N THR A 314 -9.49 -15.38 1.41
CA THR A 314 -8.19 -14.71 1.47
C THR A 314 -7.96 -14.05 2.84
N TYR A 315 -8.97 -13.40 3.42
CA TYR A 315 -8.86 -12.80 4.76
C TYR A 315 -8.81 -13.84 5.87
N LEU A 316 -9.55 -14.95 5.77
CA LEU A 316 -9.46 -16.05 6.74
C LEU A 316 -8.07 -16.70 6.74
N ARG A 317 -7.45 -16.86 5.57
CA ARG A 317 -6.08 -17.35 5.45
C ARG A 317 -5.05 -16.32 5.88
N LEU A 318 -5.28 -15.04 5.60
CA LEU A 318 -4.42 -13.95 6.08
C LEU A 318 -4.43 -13.86 7.61
N ASP A 319 -5.56 -14.09 8.27
CA ASP A 319 -5.64 -14.18 9.73
C ASP A 319 -4.66 -15.24 10.29
N LEU A 320 -4.60 -16.42 9.66
CA LEU A 320 -3.65 -17.48 10.03
C LEU A 320 -2.18 -17.08 9.75
N ASN A 321 -1.94 -16.30 8.70
CA ASN A 321 -0.62 -15.73 8.42
C ASN A 321 -0.20 -14.74 9.52
N ILE A 322 -1.10 -13.85 9.95
CA ILE A 322 -0.86 -12.92 11.06
C ILE A 322 -0.60 -13.70 12.36
N ALA A 323 -1.40 -14.73 12.66
CA ALA A 323 -1.21 -15.58 13.83
C ALA A 323 0.18 -16.25 13.83
N THR A 324 0.60 -16.78 12.67
CA THR A 324 1.91 -17.40 12.49
C THR A 324 3.06 -16.40 12.68
N LEU A 325 2.93 -15.20 12.11
CA LEU A 325 3.92 -14.13 12.28
C LEU A 325 4.04 -13.71 13.75
N LEU A 326 2.94 -13.44 14.44
CA LEU A 326 2.93 -13.05 15.86
C LEU A 326 3.57 -14.14 16.74
N LYS A 327 3.23 -15.41 16.50
CA LYS A 327 3.86 -16.55 17.20
C LYS A 327 5.36 -16.61 16.97
N GLN A 328 5.82 -16.34 15.75
CA GLN A 328 7.24 -16.36 15.43
C GLN A 328 7.97 -15.16 16.04
N LEU A 329 7.37 -13.97 16.07
CA LEU A 329 7.90 -12.79 16.75
C LEU A 329 8.04 -13.02 18.26
N ASP A 330 6.99 -13.55 18.89
CA ASP A 330 7.01 -13.91 20.32
C ASP A 330 8.14 -14.90 20.64
N LYS A 331 8.35 -15.89 19.78
CA LYS A 331 9.37 -16.92 19.95
C LYS A 331 10.79 -16.40 19.71
N THR A 332 10.98 -15.51 18.74
CA THR A 332 12.31 -15.18 18.22
C THR A 332 12.84 -13.82 18.65
N VAL A 333 11.97 -12.83 18.82
CA VAL A 333 12.33 -11.48 19.29
C VAL A 333 12.01 -11.36 20.78
N GLY A 334 10.85 -11.91 21.18
CA GLY A 334 10.35 -11.89 22.56
C GLY A 334 9.09 -11.05 22.68
N LYS A 335 8.12 -11.53 23.47
CA LYS A 335 6.93 -10.74 23.80
C LYS A 335 7.33 -9.42 24.46
N GLY A 336 6.77 -8.32 23.97
CA GLY A 336 7.08 -6.98 24.47
C GLY A 336 8.42 -6.42 24.02
N GLU A 337 9.17 -7.10 23.14
CA GLU A 337 10.45 -6.61 22.60
C GLU A 337 10.31 -6.10 21.15
N TYR A 338 9.14 -6.26 20.53
CA TYR A 338 8.82 -5.72 19.22
C TYR A 338 7.57 -4.83 19.29
N VAL A 339 7.51 -3.82 18.44
CA VAL A 339 6.28 -3.07 18.16
C VAL A 339 5.80 -3.38 16.76
N LEU A 340 4.50 -3.47 16.58
CA LEU A 340 3.84 -3.74 15.32
C LEU A 340 2.77 -2.69 15.05
N PHE A 341 2.71 -2.19 13.81
CA PHE A 341 1.53 -1.50 13.29
C PHE A 341 1.01 -2.23 12.06
N LEU A 342 -0.32 -2.31 11.93
CA LEU A 342 -1.02 -2.88 10.79
C LEU A 342 -1.97 -1.83 10.21
N THR A 343 -1.84 -1.59 8.91
CA THR A 343 -2.74 -0.71 8.15
C THR A 343 -2.94 -1.21 6.71
N ALA A 344 -3.49 -0.39 5.85
CA ALA A 344 -3.63 -0.62 4.42
C ALA A 344 -3.09 0.58 3.63
N ASP A 345 -2.75 0.38 2.37
CA ASP A 345 -2.33 1.42 1.43
C ASP A 345 -3.49 2.13 0.72
N HIS A 346 -4.67 1.53 0.81
CA HIS A 346 -6.00 2.07 0.48
C HIS A 346 -7.03 1.01 0.85
N ALA A 347 -8.31 1.36 0.73
CA ALA A 347 -9.43 0.43 0.80
C ALA A 347 -9.88 0.03 -0.63
N GLY A 348 -11.17 -0.18 -0.85
CA GLY A 348 -11.69 -0.54 -2.17
C GLY A 348 -13.21 -0.42 -2.24
N ALA A 349 -13.69 0.05 -3.40
CA ALA A 349 -15.11 0.24 -3.65
C ALA A 349 -15.87 -1.07 -3.86
N GLU A 350 -17.19 -1.00 -3.81
CA GLU A 350 -18.08 -2.06 -4.31
C GLU A 350 -18.09 -2.08 -5.85
N ASN A 351 -18.43 -3.22 -6.44
CA ASN A 351 -18.65 -3.29 -7.89
C ASN A 351 -19.90 -2.46 -8.27
N PRO A 352 -19.81 -1.48 -9.20
CA PRO A 352 -20.94 -0.64 -9.56
C PRO A 352 -22.13 -1.40 -10.15
N ASN A 353 -21.91 -2.47 -10.93
CA ASN A 353 -23.00 -3.26 -11.49
C ASN A 353 -23.74 -4.06 -10.41
N HIS A 354 -23.04 -4.53 -9.38
CA HIS A 354 -23.68 -5.12 -8.21
C HIS A 354 -24.58 -4.11 -7.51
N LEU A 355 -24.08 -2.90 -7.25
CA LEU A 355 -24.88 -1.80 -6.69
C LEU A 355 -26.09 -1.44 -7.59
N HIS A 356 -25.89 -1.43 -8.91
CA HIS A 356 -26.94 -1.18 -9.89
C HIS A 356 -28.08 -2.19 -9.82
N SER A 357 -27.75 -3.48 -9.70
CA SER A 357 -28.76 -4.53 -9.51
C SER A 357 -29.60 -4.35 -8.24
N MET A 358 -29.06 -3.63 -7.23
CA MET A 358 -29.71 -3.27 -5.98
C MET A 358 -30.36 -1.88 -6.00
N LYS A 359 -30.66 -1.34 -7.20
CA LYS A 359 -31.36 -0.06 -7.44
C LYS A 359 -30.53 1.20 -7.23
N TYR A 360 -29.20 1.10 -7.11
CA TYR A 360 -28.34 2.29 -7.07
C TYR A 360 -27.90 2.67 -8.49
N ASP A 361 -28.34 3.81 -9.01
CA ASP A 361 -28.09 4.28 -10.38
C ASP A 361 -26.63 4.73 -10.63
N VAL A 362 -25.71 3.76 -10.61
CA VAL A 362 -24.26 3.89 -10.87
C VAL A 362 -23.80 2.84 -11.86
N LYS A 363 -22.63 3.05 -12.48
CA LYS A 363 -22.04 2.10 -13.43
C LYS A 363 -20.52 2.23 -13.52
N ASN A 364 -19.91 1.20 -14.08
CA ASN A 364 -18.52 1.28 -14.55
C ASN A 364 -18.41 2.18 -15.79
N LEU A 365 -17.24 2.79 -15.94
CA LEU A 365 -16.92 3.73 -17.01
C LEU A 365 -15.82 3.17 -17.91
N ASN A 366 -16.04 3.28 -19.22
CA ASN A 366 -15.02 2.96 -20.22
C ASN A 366 -14.17 4.22 -20.50
N SER A 367 -12.96 4.26 -19.93
CA SER A 367 -12.05 5.39 -20.10
C SER A 367 -11.66 5.67 -21.56
N LYS A 368 -11.65 4.64 -22.43
CA LYS A 368 -11.36 4.82 -23.87
C LYS A 368 -12.48 5.56 -24.61
N GLU A 369 -13.73 5.25 -24.27
CA GLU A 369 -14.89 5.94 -24.83
C GLU A 369 -14.89 7.41 -24.42
N PHE A 370 -14.67 7.68 -23.12
CA PHE A 370 -14.54 9.06 -22.63
C PHE A 370 -13.39 9.82 -23.30
N THR A 371 -12.21 9.21 -23.40
CA THR A 371 -11.04 9.81 -24.10
C THR A 371 -11.37 10.14 -25.55
N THR A 372 -12.04 9.23 -26.27
CA THR A 372 -12.43 9.43 -27.67
C THR A 372 -13.44 10.57 -27.81
N LYS A 373 -14.39 10.66 -26.89
CA LYS A 373 -15.39 11.73 -26.83
C LYS A 373 -14.73 13.09 -26.60
N LEU A 374 -13.80 13.18 -25.64
CA LEU A 374 -13.04 14.40 -25.35
C LEU A 374 -12.15 14.82 -26.54
N LYS A 375 -11.45 13.88 -27.18
CA LYS A 375 -10.67 14.16 -28.39
C LYS A 375 -11.53 14.71 -29.52
N THR A 376 -12.67 14.08 -29.76
CA THR A 376 -13.61 14.53 -30.79
C THR A 376 -14.13 15.94 -30.50
N TYR A 377 -14.47 16.22 -29.24
CA TYR A 377 -14.91 17.55 -28.82
C TYR A 377 -13.84 18.62 -29.08
N LEU A 378 -12.60 18.36 -28.70
CA LEU A 378 -11.47 19.28 -28.90
C LEU A 378 -11.16 19.49 -30.38
N ASN A 379 -11.13 18.42 -31.17
CA ASN A 379 -10.92 18.51 -32.62
C ASN A 379 -12.01 19.36 -33.30
N ASN A 380 -13.28 19.17 -32.93
CA ASN A 380 -14.38 19.94 -33.52
C ASN A 380 -14.37 21.41 -33.10
N SER A 381 -13.97 21.70 -31.85
CA SER A 381 -14.01 23.06 -31.30
C SER A 381 -12.79 23.89 -31.73
N TYR A 382 -11.62 23.27 -31.87
CA TYR A 382 -10.34 23.97 -32.09
C TYR A 382 -9.61 23.55 -33.37
N GLY A 383 -10.04 22.50 -34.07
CA GLY A 383 -9.41 21.99 -35.29
C GLY A 383 -8.14 21.16 -35.08
N TYR A 384 -7.77 20.84 -33.83
CA TYR A 384 -6.53 20.15 -33.49
C TYR A 384 -6.70 19.14 -32.34
N ASP A 385 -5.87 18.08 -32.32
CA ASP A 385 -5.84 17.11 -31.20
C ASP A 385 -5.03 17.70 -30.04
N LEU A 386 -5.72 18.49 -29.21
CA LEU A 386 -5.12 19.17 -28.06
C LEU A 386 -4.94 18.23 -26.84
N LEU A 387 -5.47 17.00 -26.88
CA LEU A 387 -5.35 16.04 -25.76
C LEU A 387 -4.08 15.21 -25.87
N GLU A 388 -3.11 15.50 -25.01
CA GLU A 388 -1.85 14.76 -24.94
C GLU A 388 -2.03 13.41 -24.21
N ASN A 389 -2.80 13.40 -23.11
CA ASN A 389 -3.08 12.17 -22.37
C ASN A 389 -4.35 12.26 -21.52
N TYR A 390 -4.97 11.10 -21.27
CA TYR A 390 -5.93 10.92 -20.19
C TYR A 390 -5.54 9.67 -19.39
N SER A 391 -5.20 9.86 -18.11
CA SER A 391 -4.88 8.75 -17.20
C SER A 391 -4.99 9.19 -15.75
N ASN A 392 -5.30 8.26 -14.84
CA ASN A 392 -5.47 8.55 -13.40
C ASN A 392 -6.40 9.74 -13.14
N GLN A 393 -7.51 9.84 -13.88
CA GLN A 393 -8.47 10.95 -13.82
C GLN A 393 -7.85 12.34 -14.09
N ASN A 394 -6.65 12.40 -14.66
CA ASN A 394 -5.98 13.63 -15.09
C ASN A 394 -6.14 13.81 -16.61
N ILE A 395 -6.49 15.02 -17.03
CA ILE A 395 -6.45 15.46 -18.43
C ILE A 395 -5.15 16.22 -18.65
N PHE A 396 -4.38 15.83 -19.67
CA PHE A 396 -3.13 16.48 -20.05
C PHE A 396 -3.29 17.10 -21.44
N LEU A 397 -2.98 18.39 -21.55
CA LEU A 397 -3.07 19.15 -22.79
C LEU A 397 -1.70 19.29 -23.45
N ASN A 398 -1.71 19.26 -24.79
CA ASN A 398 -0.54 19.54 -25.59
C ASN A 398 -0.26 21.05 -25.60
N GLU A 399 0.39 21.54 -24.54
CA GLU A 399 0.72 22.97 -24.36
C GLU A 399 1.59 23.53 -25.49
N ASP A 400 2.43 22.69 -26.11
CA ASP A 400 3.27 23.11 -27.24
C ASP A 400 2.42 23.42 -28.47
N LEU A 401 1.47 22.55 -28.78
CA LEU A 401 0.54 22.74 -29.90
C LEU A 401 -0.38 23.94 -29.66
N ILE A 402 -0.90 24.11 -28.43
CA ILE A 402 -1.70 25.28 -28.04
C ILE A 402 -0.94 26.57 -28.30
N ARG A 403 0.34 26.62 -27.90
CA ARG A 403 1.22 27.78 -28.11
C ARG A 403 1.56 27.99 -29.59
N GLU A 404 1.87 26.93 -30.33
CA GLU A 404 2.16 26.98 -31.77
C GLU A 404 0.97 27.57 -32.56
N LYS A 405 -0.25 27.14 -32.22
CA LYS A 405 -1.49 27.60 -32.85
C LYS A 405 -2.03 28.91 -32.27
N LYS A 406 -1.32 29.52 -31.31
CA LYS A 406 -1.69 30.79 -30.64
C LYS A 406 -3.11 30.76 -30.06
N LEU A 407 -3.51 29.60 -29.53
CA LEU A 407 -4.82 29.44 -28.88
C LEU A 407 -4.75 29.94 -27.43
N ASP A 408 -5.87 30.40 -26.90
CA ASP A 408 -5.97 30.81 -25.50
C ASP A 408 -6.08 29.57 -24.59
N TYR A 409 -4.98 29.27 -23.90
CA TYR A 409 -4.90 28.15 -22.97
C TYR A 409 -5.94 28.21 -21.85
N SER A 410 -6.20 29.40 -21.28
CA SER A 410 -7.15 29.53 -20.18
C SER A 410 -8.57 29.25 -20.67
N ALA A 411 -8.93 29.79 -21.82
CA ALA A 411 -10.24 29.55 -22.45
C ALA A 411 -10.44 28.05 -22.76
N ILE A 412 -9.41 27.36 -23.28
CA ILE A 412 -9.47 25.92 -23.55
C ILE A 412 -9.68 25.12 -22.26
N VAL A 413 -8.92 25.42 -21.20
CA VAL A 413 -9.04 24.71 -19.92
C VAL A 413 -10.44 24.88 -19.32
N ASP A 414 -10.98 26.09 -19.35
CA ASP A 414 -12.33 26.38 -18.85
C ASP A 414 -13.38 25.68 -19.72
N ASP A 415 -13.25 25.69 -21.04
CA ASP A 415 -14.16 25.00 -21.96
C ASP A 415 -14.17 23.47 -21.72
N ILE A 416 -12.99 22.85 -21.56
CA ILE A 416 -12.88 21.43 -21.22
C ILE A 416 -13.58 21.15 -19.89
N LYS A 417 -13.36 21.99 -18.87
CA LYS A 417 -14.03 21.85 -17.58
C LYS A 417 -15.56 21.85 -17.74
N HIS A 418 -16.12 22.80 -18.49
CA HIS A 418 -17.56 22.86 -18.75
C HIS A 418 -18.06 21.64 -19.55
N PHE A 419 -17.26 21.13 -20.49
CA PHE A 419 -17.60 19.93 -21.25
C PHE A 419 -17.68 18.70 -20.35
N VAL A 420 -16.64 18.43 -19.54
CA VAL A 420 -16.60 17.22 -18.72
C VAL A 420 -17.61 17.25 -17.57
N GLN A 421 -17.97 18.43 -17.06
CA GLN A 421 -18.99 18.57 -16.01
C GLN A 421 -20.42 18.21 -16.49
N LYS A 422 -20.64 18.06 -17.80
CA LYS A 422 -21.94 17.58 -18.34
C LYS A 422 -22.09 16.07 -18.27
N GLU A 423 -21.00 15.34 -18.02
CA GLU A 423 -21.06 13.89 -17.89
C GLU A 423 -21.73 13.51 -16.56
N LYS A 424 -22.74 12.63 -16.60
CA LYS A 424 -23.49 12.17 -15.41
C LYS A 424 -22.58 11.61 -14.30
N PHE A 425 -21.42 11.08 -14.66
CA PHE A 425 -20.50 10.44 -13.73
C PHE A 425 -19.47 11.41 -13.14
N VAL A 426 -19.45 12.68 -13.55
CA VAL A 426 -18.49 13.68 -13.06
C VAL A 426 -19.14 14.51 -11.98
N LYS A 427 -18.65 14.35 -10.75
CA LYS A 427 -19.03 15.19 -9.61
C LYS A 427 -18.54 16.61 -9.82
N ARG A 428 -17.23 16.73 -10.09
CA ARG A 428 -16.50 17.99 -10.26
C ARG A 428 -15.28 17.78 -11.15
N ALA A 429 -14.83 18.86 -11.79
CA ALA A 429 -13.53 18.94 -12.43
C ALA A 429 -12.80 20.18 -11.90
N TYR A 430 -11.53 20.00 -11.56
CA TYR A 430 -10.70 21.06 -11.01
C TYR A 430 -9.55 21.34 -11.96
N THR A 431 -9.34 22.62 -12.29
CA THR A 431 -8.20 23.04 -13.09
C THR A 431 -6.94 23.09 -12.22
N ARG A 432 -5.76 23.03 -12.84
CA ARG A 432 -4.48 23.27 -12.16
C ARG A 432 -4.51 24.53 -11.30
N LYS A 433 -5.08 25.63 -11.82
CA LYS A 433 -5.16 26.91 -11.10
C LYS A 433 -5.97 26.79 -9.82
N GLU A 434 -7.11 26.09 -9.87
CA GLU A 434 -7.97 25.88 -8.71
C GLU A 434 -7.33 24.94 -7.69
N ILE A 435 -6.65 23.89 -8.14
CA ILE A 435 -5.94 22.95 -7.26
C ILE A 435 -4.82 23.68 -6.50
N LEU A 436 -4.00 24.47 -7.20
CA LEU A 436 -2.90 25.21 -6.58
C LEU A 436 -3.34 26.38 -5.70
N ALA A 437 -4.50 26.97 -5.99
CA ALA A 437 -5.09 27.98 -5.10
C ALA A 437 -5.67 27.33 -3.83
N SER A 438 -6.25 26.13 -3.97
CA SER A 438 -6.93 25.33 -2.95
C SER A 438 -7.98 26.10 -2.12
N SER A 439 -8.78 25.37 -1.34
CA SER A 439 -9.70 25.99 -0.38
C SER A 439 -9.87 25.09 0.84
N PRO A 440 -9.72 25.62 2.07
CA PRO A 440 -9.90 24.84 3.30
C PRO A 440 -11.37 24.40 3.52
N THR A 441 -12.33 24.95 2.77
CA THR A 441 -13.75 24.58 2.87
C THR A 441 -14.15 23.45 1.91
N ASP A 442 -13.31 23.16 0.91
CA ASP A 442 -13.58 22.10 -0.06
C ASP A 442 -12.79 20.84 0.29
N TYR A 443 -13.47 19.89 0.92
CA TYR A 443 -12.89 18.63 1.37
C TYR A 443 -12.22 17.85 0.24
N HIS A 444 -12.88 17.73 -0.92
CA HIS A 444 -12.35 16.95 -2.03
C HIS A 444 -11.19 17.65 -2.73
N LEU A 445 -11.26 18.98 -2.89
CA LEU A 445 -10.17 19.76 -3.48
C LEU A 445 -8.91 19.68 -2.62
N GLN A 446 -9.02 19.70 -1.28
CA GLN A 446 -7.86 19.50 -0.40
C GLN A 446 -7.21 18.13 -0.58
N MET A 447 -8.00 17.08 -0.74
CA MET A 447 -7.44 15.76 -0.99
C MET A 447 -6.74 15.69 -2.35
N ILE A 448 -7.33 16.31 -3.38
CA ILE A 448 -6.72 16.36 -4.72
C ILE A 448 -5.42 17.18 -4.69
N GLU A 449 -5.40 18.33 -4.02
CA GLU A 449 -4.22 19.18 -3.87
C GLU A 449 -3.07 18.43 -3.20
N ARG A 450 -3.34 17.72 -2.10
CA ARG A 450 -2.34 16.88 -1.41
C ARG A 450 -1.79 15.74 -2.26
N GLY A 451 -2.51 15.34 -3.31
CA GLY A 451 -2.08 14.31 -4.24
C GLY A 451 -1.50 14.84 -5.56
N TYR A 452 -1.41 16.15 -5.73
CA TYR A 452 -1.09 16.80 -7.00
C TYR A 452 0.31 17.44 -7.00
N ASP A 453 1.14 17.06 -7.97
CA ASP A 453 2.40 17.72 -8.31
C ASP A 453 2.24 18.40 -9.68
N PRO A 454 2.27 19.75 -9.79
CA PRO A 454 2.03 20.45 -11.05
C PRO A 454 3.05 20.13 -12.15
N LYS A 455 4.21 19.57 -11.80
CA LYS A 455 5.23 19.11 -12.77
C LYS A 455 4.89 17.75 -13.36
N GLN A 456 4.14 16.93 -12.63
CA GLN A 456 3.89 15.54 -12.98
C GLN A 456 2.46 15.30 -13.44
N ASN A 457 1.50 15.98 -12.83
CA ASN A 457 0.06 15.81 -13.04
C ASN A 457 -0.50 16.67 -14.19
N GLY A 458 -1.76 16.39 -14.53
CA GLY A 458 -2.47 17.00 -15.64
C GLY A 458 -2.90 18.45 -15.41
N ASP A 459 -3.47 19.03 -16.45
CA ASP A 459 -4.06 20.37 -16.48
C ASP A 459 -5.40 20.44 -15.76
N LEU A 460 -6.13 19.32 -15.74
CA LEU A 460 -7.35 19.15 -14.97
C LEU A 460 -7.36 17.79 -14.27
N VAL A 461 -8.03 17.73 -13.12
CA VAL A 461 -8.35 16.49 -12.41
C VAL A 461 -9.87 16.35 -12.33
N ILE A 462 -10.37 15.18 -12.70
CA ILE A 462 -11.79 14.82 -12.63
C ILE A 462 -12.05 14.05 -11.33
N LEU A 463 -13.06 14.49 -10.59
CA LEU A 463 -13.65 13.72 -9.50
C LEU A 463 -14.95 13.09 -9.99
N LEU A 464 -15.03 11.77 -9.90
CA LEU A 464 -16.24 11.02 -10.24
C LEU A 464 -17.30 11.17 -9.14
N ASP A 465 -18.57 10.99 -9.49
CA ASP A 465 -19.64 10.82 -8.50
C ASP A 465 -19.41 9.54 -7.67
N PRO A 466 -19.92 9.49 -6.42
CA PRO A 466 -19.77 8.31 -5.56
C PRO A 466 -20.22 7.03 -6.26
N ALA A 467 -19.45 5.95 -6.09
CA ALA A 467 -19.69 4.63 -6.66
C ALA A 467 -19.68 4.53 -8.20
N PHE A 468 -19.40 5.62 -8.93
CA PHE A 468 -18.89 5.50 -10.30
C PHE A 468 -17.43 5.09 -10.28
N MET A 469 -17.02 4.32 -11.29
CA MET A 469 -15.70 3.70 -11.30
C MET A 469 -15.17 3.52 -12.72
N GLU A 470 -13.95 3.98 -12.96
CA GLU A 470 -13.21 3.68 -14.19
C GLU A 470 -12.53 2.32 -14.10
N TYR A 471 -13.29 1.27 -14.38
CA TYR A 471 -12.81 -0.11 -14.33
C TYR A 471 -13.67 -1.04 -15.20
N TYR A 472 -13.30 -2.31 -15.25
CA TYR A 472 -14.11 -3.33 -15.91
C TYR A 472 -15.47 -3.54 -15.21
N PRO A 473 -16.46 -4.10 -15.94
CA PRO A 473 -17.76 -4.47 -15.35
C PRO A 473 -17.68 -5.46 -14.18
N THR A 474 -16.59 -6.23 -14.10
CA THR A 474 -16.30 -7.24 -13.06
C THR A 474 -15.13 -6.81 -12.17
N GLY A 475 -15.05 -7.40 -10.99
CA GLY A 475 -14.07 -7.06 -9.95
C GLY A 475 -14.36 -5.70 -9.32
N THR A 476 -13.32 -5.08 -8.77
CA THR A 476 -13.39 -3.71 -8.26
C THR A 476 -12.07 -2.98 -8.48
N THR A 477 -12.04 -1.67 -8.21
CA THR A 477 -10.81 -0.90 -8.05
C THR A 477 -11.00 0.17 -6.98
N HIS A 478 -10.01 1.03 -6.85
CA HIS A 478 -9.90 2.14 -5.91
C HIS A 478 -9.32 3.37 -6.61
N GLY A 479 -9.19 4.48 -5.89
CA GLY A 479 -8.45 5.66 -6.35
C GLY A 479 -9.15 7.00 -6.06
N THR A 480 -10.28 7.00 -5.36
CA THR A 480 -11.11 8.17 -5.13
C THR A 480 -10.94 8.77 -3.72
N THR A 481 -11.56 9.93 -3.49
CA THR A 481 -11.59 10.60 -2.17
C THR A 481 -12.61 10.02 -1.20
N TYR A 482 -13.43 9.05 -1.62
CA TYR A 482 -14.58 8.61 -0.85
C TYR A 482 -14.19 7.60 0.25
N SER A 483 -15.05 7.46 1.27
CA SER A 483 -14.76 6.62 2.44
C SER A 483 -14.46 5.16 2.09
N TYR A 484 -15.11 4.61 1.06
CA TYR A 484 -14.87 3.23 0.63
C TYR A 484 -13.45 2.98 0.08
N ASP A 485 -12.73 4.02 -0.35
CA ASP A 485 -11.33 3.94 -0.80
C ASP A 485 -10.34 4.44 0.25
N THR A 486 -10.80 5.27 1.19
CA THR A 486 -9.93 5.96 2.15
C THR A 486 -9.95 5.33 3.55
N HIS A 487 -11.04 4.66 3.96
CA HIS A 487 -11.21 4.15 5.33
C HIS A 487 -10.51 2.81 5.54
N VAL A 488 -9.43 2.85 6.29
CA VAL A 488 -8.50 1.72 6.46
C VAL A 488 -8.28 1.38 7.94
N PRO A 489 -7.87 0.13 8.25
CA PRO A 489 -7.42 -0.22 9.58
C PRO A 489 -6.15 0.54 9.98
N ASN A 490 -5.99 0.79 11.26
CA ASN A 490 -4.75 1.24 11.88
C ASN A 490 -4.72 0.66 13.30
N ILE A 491 -3.95 -0.41 13.45
CA ILE A 491 -3.87 -1.19 14.69
C ILE A 491 -2.43 -1.23 15.14
N TRP A 492 -2.19 -0.92 16.41
CA TRP A 492 -0.86 -0.98 17.03
C TRP A 492 -0.83 -2.09 18.08
N TYR A 493 0.31 -2.76 18.23
CA TYR A 493 0.45 -3.87 19.17
C TYR A 493 1.92 -4.05 19.62
N GLY A 494 2.14 -4.56 20.82
CA GLY A 494 3.48 -4.92 21.32
C GLY A 494 4.12 -3.87 22.24
N TRP A 495 5.43 -3.71 22.12
CA TRP A 495 6.27 -2.84 22.96
C TRP A 495 5.67 -1.42 23.05
N GLY A 496 5.47 -0.94 24.27
CA GLY A 496 4.98 0.40 24.54
C GLY A 496 3.50 0.65 24.20
N ILE A 497 2.78 -0.30 23.60
CA ILE A 497 1.40 -0.10 23.17
C ILE A 497 0.41 -0.53 24.26
N LYS A 498 -0.47 0.39 24.66
CA LYS A 498 -1.58 0.09 25.56
C LYS A 498 -2.74 -0.55 24.81
N LYS A 499 -3.50 -1.38 25.51
CA LYS A 499 -4.78 -1.87 25.00
C LYS A 499 -5.79 -0.74 24.95
N GLY A 500 -6.48 -0.57 23.82
CA GLY A 500 -7.52 0.45 23.70
C GLY A 500 -8.12 0.56 22.30
N HIS A 501 -9.01 1.53 22.13
CA HIS A 501 -9.52 1.90 20.83
C HIS A 501 -10.00 3.34 20.84
N THR A 502 -10.08 3.95 19.65
CA THR A 502 -10.72 5.25 19.45
C THR A 502 -11.49 5.26 18.14
N SER A 503 -12.57 6.04 18.09
CA SER A 503 -13.32 6.34 16.87
C SER A 503 -13.08 7.77 16.37
N ALA A 504 -12.18 8.51 17.01
CA ALA A 504 -11.73 9.80 16.52
C ALA A 504 -11.12 9.65 15.13
N ARG A 505 -11.43 10.59 14.23
CA ARG A 505 -10.88 10.56 12.88
C ARG A 505 -9.37 10.79 12.93
N LYS A 506 -8.62 9.89 12.32
CA LYS A 506 -7.17 9.96 12.13
C LYS A 506 -6.83 9.86 10.67
N GLU A 507 -5.61 10.23 10.31
CA GLU A 507 -5.11 10.14 8.95
C GLU A 507 -3.86 9.26 8.90
N ILE A 508 -3.70 8.48 7.83
CA ILE A 508 -2.55 7.57 7.64
C ILE A 508 -1.19 8.28 7.73
N THR A 509 -1.13 9.59 7.43
CA THR A 509 0.10 10.39 7.51
C THR A 509 0.58 10.61 8.95
N GLU A 510 -0.24 10.26 9.95
CA GLU A 510 0.11 10.34 11.36
C GLU A 510 0.92 9.11 11.84
N ILE A 511 0.98 8.01 11.06
CA ILE A 511 1.63 6.75 11.47
C ILE A 511 3.15 6.94 11.61
N ALA A 512 3.85 7.39 10.56
CA ALA A 512 5.29 7.58 10.57
C ALA A 512 5.79 8.53 11.68
N PRO A 513 5.25 9.74 11.87
CA PRO A 513 5.71 10.63 12.94
C PRO A 513 5.40 10.07 14.34
N THR A 514 4.28 9.34 14.52
CA THR A 514 3.99 8.64 15.78
C THR A 514 5.04 7.58 16.06
N LEU A 515 5.37 6.75 15.07
CA LEU A 515 6.39 5.72 15.22
C LEU A 515 7.77 6.33 15.54
N SER A 516 8.15 7.40 14.83
CA SER A 516 9.40 8.13 15.07
C SER A 516 9.49 8.59 16.53
N GLN A 517 8.43 9.16 17.09
CA GLN A 517 8.41 9.56 18.50
C GLN A 517 8.43 8.36 19.45
N LEU A 518 7.65 7.31 19.17
CA LEU A 518 7.58 6.10 19.98
C LEU A 518 8.94 5.42 20.15
N ILE A 519 9.76 5.39 19.09
CA ILE A 519 11.10 4.77 19.13
C ILE A 519 12.23 5.81 19.22
N HIS A 520 11.91 7.06 19.49
CA HIS A 520 12.85 8.15 19.73
C HIS A 520 13.86 8.37 18.60
N ILE A 521 13.39 8.47 17.36
CA ILE A 521 14.18 8.84 16.18
C ILE A 521 13.60 10.10 15.53
N SER A 522 14.33 10.66 14.57
CA SER A 522 13.84 11.81 13.80
C SER A 522 12.55 11.48 13.06
N ILE A 523 11.70 12.49 12.90
CA ILE A 523 10.52 12.42 12.03
C ILE A 523 11.00 12.56 10.58
N PRO A 524 10.40 11.83 9.60
CA PRO A 524 10.84 11.91 8.21
C PRO A 524 10.77 13.34 7.65
N ASN A 525 11.69 13.67 6.75
CA ASN A 525 12.00 15.05 6.36
C ASN A 525 10.85 15.79 5.64
N GLY A 526 9.94 15.05 5.02
CA GLY A 526 8.76 15.59 4.33
C GLY A 526 7.49 15.51 5.17
N SER A 527 7.54 14.95 6.37
CA SER A 527 6.36 14.76 7.19
C SER A 527 5.83 16.11 7.69
N HIS A 528 4.52 16.29 7.54
CA HIS A 528 3.76 17.41 8.10
C HIS A 528 2.93 16.99 9.32
N GLY A 529 3.12 15.75 9.79
CA GLY A 529 2.12 15.05 10.58
C GLY A 529 2.05 15.47 12.04
N THR A 530 0.81 15.55 12.51
CA THR A 530 0.45 15.34 13.91
C THR A 530 0.73 13.89 14.30
N VAL A 531 0.84 13.63 15.60
CA VAL A 531 1.03 12.27 16.14
C VAL A 531 -0.25 11.75 16.77
N LEU A 532 -0.41 10.42 16.74
CA LEU A 532 -1.44 9.68 17.44
C LEU A 532 -1.08 9.67 18.94
N GLN A 533 -1.55 10.68 19.67
CA GLN A 533 -1.28 10.83 21.11
C GLN A 533 -1.64 9.58 21.91
N GLU A 534 -2.69 8.88 21.48
CA GLU A 534 -3.15 7.64 22.10
C GLU A 534 -2.12 6.50 22.09
N ILE A 535 -1.07 6.58 21.26
CA ILE A 535 0.04 5.64 21.24
C ILE A 535 1.19 6.07 22.17
N LEU A 536 1.34 7.36 22.42
CA LEU A 536 2.46 7.93 23.17
C LEU A 536 2.15 8.12 24.66
N ASP A 537 0.87 8.29 25.00
CA ASP A 537 0.38 8.58 26.36
C ASP A 537 0.17 7.35 27.23
#